data_AF-A0A416VSH6-F1
#
_entry.id   AF-A0A416VSH6-F1
#
_cell.length_a   1.000
_cell.length_b   1.000
_cell.length_c   1.000
_cell.angle_alpha   90.00
_cell.angle_beta   90.00
_cell.angle_gamma   90.00
#
_symmetry.space_group_name_H-M   'P 1'
#
loop_
_entity.id
_entity.type
_entity.pdbx_description
1 polymer ?
#
loop_
_entity_poly.entity_id
_entity_poly.type
_entity_poly.pdbx_seq_one_letter_code
_entity_poly.pdbx_strand_id
1 'polypeptide(L)'
;MVSFFFFAFKEEQRDITIFMIGDSTMANKNLVGGNPERGWGQMLPGFFTENIRVCNYAKNGRSSKSFIDEGLWDEVISQVRKGDYVFIQFGHNDEKPDELRHTVPGSTFDDNLRRFVKETKEKGGIPVLFNSIVRRNFRNNTNAILEDDAPKVVSAISEHPKEGDILIDTHGEYLNSPRNVAKDLDVVFIDLNRITHDLVEGLGPEKSKELYMWIPQNTVPICPKGKEDNTHLNIYGARVVAKLAVTAISEAIPELEKYVCYYDFVVAKDGSGDFFTIQEAVNAVPDFRKERRTTILLRKGVYKEKLIIPESKINLSLIGQEGAVISGDDYAAKKNRFGENMSTSGSASCYIYAPDFYAENITFENTAGQVGQAVACFVSGDRTTFKRCRFLGNQDTLYTYGRYSRQYYEDCYIEGTVDFIFGWSMAVFNRCIVHSKRNGYVTAPATDRGKAYGYVFFDCNLTADDDVDKVYLSRPWRPYAQAVFIHCNLGKHILAEGWNNWNKKEAEKTVFYAEYENVGEGANPKARASFSRQLENIKDYTVEKILSGDDGWNPTTEIK
;
A
#
# COMPACT_ATOMS: atom_id res chain seq x y z
N MET A 1 -35.12 -35.45 -2.22
CA MET A 1 -34.40 -34.77 -1.13
C MET A 1 -34.35 -33.30 -1.50
N VAL A 2 -35.04 -32.44 -0.74
CA VAL A 2 -35.19 -31.01 -1.06
C VAL A 2 -33.94 -30.28 -0.55
N SER A 3 -33.10 -29.77 -1.44
CA SER A 3 -31.98 -28.90 -1.06
C SER A 3 -32.49 -27.49 -0.78
N PHE A 4 -32.46 -27.10 0.49
CA PHE A 4 -32.61 -25.71 0.90
C PHE A 4 -31.28 -24.97 0.66
N PHE A 5 -31.25 -24.07 -0.32
CA PHE A 5 -30.22 -23.05 -0.41
C PHE A 5 -30.51 -21.97 0.63
N PHE A 6 -29.78 -21.98 1.74
CA PHE A 6 -29.71 -20.81 2.62
C PHE A 6 -28.86 -19.75 1.92
N PHE A 7 -29.51 -18.78 1.29
CA PHE A 7 -28.86 -17.50 1.00
C PHE A 7 -28.68 -16.77 2.32
N ALA A 8 -27.47 -16.82 2.87
CA ALA A 8 -27.06 -15.85 3.88
C ALA A 8 -27.03 -14.47 3.18
N PHE A 9 -27.98 -13.60 3.52
CA PHE A 9 -27.88 -12.19 3.18
C PHE A 9 -26.63 -11.66 3.90
N LYS A 10 -25.53 -11.52 3.17
CA LYS A 10 -24.40 -10.71 3.62
C LYS A 10 -24.91 -9.27 3.59
N GLU A 11 -25.16 -8.70 4.77
CA GLU A 11 -25.44 -7.27 4.90
C GLU A 11 -24.34 -6.54 4.12
N GLU A 12 -24.73 -5.71 3.16
CA GLU A 12 -23.79 -4.97 2.30
C GLU A 12 -23.02 -4.03 3.23
N GLN A 13 -21.83 -4.48 3.67
CA GLN A 13 -21.03 -3.79 4.65
C GLN A 13 -20.52 -2.50 4.00
N ARG A 14 -21.27 -1.42 4.20
CA ARG A 14 -20.90 -0.09 3.73
C ARG A 14 -19.65 0.37 4.48
N ASP A 15 -18.69 0.92 3.75
CA ASP A 15 -17.52 1.58 4.35
C ASP A 15 -17.96 2.72 5.27
N ILE A 16 -17.44 2.71 6.51
CA ILE A 16 -17.62 3.83 7.44
C ILE A 16 -16.81 5.00 6.90
N THR A 17 -17.44 6.17 6.76
CA THR A 17 -16.72 7.38 6.36
C THR A 17 -16.37 8.23 7.59
N ILE A 18 -15.12 8.64 7.69
CA ILE A 18 -14.65 9.63 8.65
C ILE A 18 -14.48 10.94 7.90
N PHE A 19 -15.35 11.90 8.17
CA PHE A 19 -15.19 13.28 7.73
C PHE A 19 -14.33 14.03 8.73
N MET A 20 -13.34 14.78 8.27
CA MET A 20 -12.49 15.59 9.15
C MET A 20 -12.62 17.06 8.78
N ILE A 21 -12.93 17.91 9.76
CA ILE A 21 -12.97 19.37 9.59
C ILE A 21 -12.01 20.03 10.57
N GLY A 22 -11.30 21.05 10.09
CA GLY A 22 -10.34 21.74 10.92
C GLY A 22 -9.44 22.71 10.20
N ASP A 23 -8.37 23.09 10.90
CA ASP A 23 -7.41 24.10 10.49
C ASP A 23 -6.21 23.55 9.70
N SER A 24 -5.19 24.39 9.51
CA SER A 24 -4.00 24.05 8.72
C SER A 24 -3.22 22.87 9.29
N THR A 25 -3.26 22.59 10.59
CA THR A 25 -2.50 21.48 11.18
C THR A 25 -3.09 20.11 10.83
N MET A 26 -4.39 20.06 10.53
CA MET A 26 -5.10 18.86 10.05
C MET A 26 -5.15 18.77 8.52
N ALA A 27 -5.15 19.92 7.83
CA ALA A 27 -5.44 20.04 6.40
C ALA A 27 -4.51 19.28 5.44
N ASN A 28 -5.07 18.83 4.32
CA ASN A 28 -4.28 18.39 3.17
C ASN A 28 -3.44 19.54 2.61
N LYS A 29 -2.19 19.28 2.30
CA LYS A 29 -1.23 20.27 1.80
C LYS A 29 -0.98 20.13 0.31
N ASN A 30 -0.77 21.27 -0.34
CA ASN A 30 -0.42 21.31 -1.76
C ASN A 30 0.99 20.74 -1.95
N LEU A 31 1.16 19.86 -2.93
CA LEU A 31 2.41 19.14 -3.23
C LEU A 31 3.32 19.88 -4.23
N VAL A 32 2.84 20.98 -4.82
CA VAL A 32 3.61 21.80 -5.78
C VAL A 32 4.95 22.23 -5.19
N GLY A 33 6.01 22.16 -6.00
CA GLY A 33 7.35 22.62 -5.61
C GLY A 33 8.05 21.73 -4.59
N GLY A 34 7.60 20.48 -4.39
CA GLY A 34 8.20 19.56 -3.42
C GLY A 34 7.90 19.93 -1.98
N ASN A 35 6.76 20.57 -1.71
CA ASN A 35 6.37 21.01 -0.37
C ASN A 35 6.34 19.83 0.62
N PRO A 36 7.17 19.84 1.69
CA PRO A 36 7.21 18.78 2.68
C PRO A 36 6.15 18.95 3.79
N GLU A 37 5.39 20.04 3.80
CA GLU A 37 4.35 20.29 4.81
C GLU A 37 3.23 19.25 4.70
N ARG A 38 2.76 18.71 5.82
CA ARG A 38 1.64 17.76 5.87
C ARG A 38 0.77 18.03 7.09
N GLY A 39 -0.55 17.92 6.92
CA GLY A 39 -1.46 17.90 8.06
C GLY A 39 -1.52 16.50 8.67
N TRP A 40 -1.75 16.39 9.98
CA TRP A 40 -1.91 15.07 10.61
C TRP A 40 -3.13 14.32 10.05
N GLY A 41 -4.21 15.03 9.73
CA GLY A 41 -5.38 14.46 9.07
C GLY A 41 -5.12 13.96 7.65
N GLN A 42 -4.11 14.53 6.96
CA GLN A 42 -3.66 14.03 5.66
C GLN A 42 -3.01 12.65 5.77
N MET A 43 -2.32 12.36 6.88
CA MET A 43 -1.58 11.10 7.10
C MET A 43 -2.41 10.01 7.79
N LEU A 44 -3.55 10.38 8.37
CA LEU A 44 -4.45 9.47 9.08
C LEU A 44 -4.95 8.28 8.23
N PRO A 45 -5.26 8.39 6.92
CA PRO A 45 -5.74 7.27 6.12
C PRO A 45 -4.78 6.07 6.09
N GLY A 46 -3.47 6.29 6.26
CA GLY A 46 -2.45 5.24 6.31
C GLY A 46 -2.43 4.43 7.61
N PHE A 47 -3.38 4.66 8.53
CA PHE A 47 -3.57 3.90 9.77
C PHE A 47 -4.91 3.16 9.82
N PHE A 48 -5.69 3.15 8.74
CA PHE A 48 -6.94 2.40 8.67
C PHE A 48 -6.93 1.39 7.51
N THR A 49 -7.59 0.26 7.72
CA THR A 49 -7.95 -0.69 6.66
C THR A 49 -8.88 -0.04 5.63
N GLU A 50 -9.03 -0.68 4.48
CA GLU A 50 -9.85 -0.17 3.37
C GLU A 50 -11.34 -0.02 3.68
N ASN A 51 -11.83 -0.67 4.74
CA ASN A 51 -13.21 -0.55 5.21
C ASN A 51 -13.53 0.83 5.82
N ILE A 52 -12.51 1.69 6.02
CA ILE A 52 -12.67 3.07 6.48
C ILE A 52 -12.25 4.02 5.37
N ARG A 53 -13.17 4.89 4.98
CA ARG A 53 -12.89 6.00 4.08
C ARG A 53 -12.65 7.27 4.89
N VAL A 54 -11.46 7.85 4.79
CA VAL A 54 -11.15 9.15 5.41
C VAL A 54 -11.31 10.27 4.37
N CYS A 55 -12.19 11.22 4.65
CA CYS A 55 -12.44 12.41 3.84
C CYS A 55 -12.00 13.66 4.62
N ASN A 56 -10.78 14.13 4.37
CA ASN A 56 -10.24 15.30 5.06
C ASN A 56 -10.64 16.62 4.37
N TYR A 57 -11.54 17.36 5.01
CA TYR A 57 -12.04 18.66 4.59
C TYR A 57 -11.38 19.83 5.31
N ALA A 58 -10.45 19.59 6.25
CA ALA A 58 -9.71 20.67 6.92
C ALA A 58 -8.99 21.57 5.89
N LYS A 59 -8.96 22.88 6.17
CA LYS A 59 -8.45 23.89 5.24
C LYS A 59 -7.42 24.81 5.89
N ASN A 60 -6.38 25.11 5.11
CA ASN A 60 -5.35 26.05 5.49
C ASN A 60 -5.93 27.44 5.80
N GLY A 61 -5.54 27.98 6.97
CA GLY A 61 -5.90 29.33 7.41
C GLY A 61 -7.35 29.52 7.85
N ARG A 62 -8.18 28.47 7.91
CA ARG A 62 -9.58 28.59 8.34
C ARG A 62 -9.71 28.45 9.85
N SER A 63 -10.58 29.27 10.44
CA SER A 63 -11.09 29.11 11.80
C SER A 63 -12.45 28.42 11.78
N SER A 64 -13.01 28.11 12.95
CA SER A 64 -14.38 27.56 13.02
C SER A 64 -15.41 28.50 12.36
N LYS A 65 -15.23 29.82 12.53
CA LYS A 65 -16.07 30.85 11.94
C LYS A 65 -15.93 30.91 10.42
N SER A 66 -14.72 31.07 9.91
CA SER A 66 -14.54 31.23 8.46
C SER A 66 -14.88 29.94 7.71
N PHE A 67 -14.71 28.77 8.33
CA PHE A 67 -15.15 27.48 7.76
C PHE A 67 -16.68 27.42 7.55
N ILE A 68 -17.44 27.99 8.48
CA ILE A 68 -18.90 28.14 8.35
C ILE A 68 -19.24 29.19 7.29
N ASP A 69 -18.65 30.40 7.40
CA ASP A 69 -18.99 31.53 6.54
C ASP A 69 -18.67 31.26 5.06
N GLU A 70 -17.66 30.44 4.77
CA GLU A 70 -17.28 30.03 3.42
C GLU A 70 -18.13 28.86 2.87
N GLY A 71 -19.10 28.33 3.64
CA GLY A 71 -19.97 27.22 3.22
C GLY A 71 -19.30 25.84 3.23
N LEU A 72 -18.09 25.71 3.79
CA LEU A 72 -17.34 24.45 3.83
C LEU A 72 -18.02 23.44 4.77
N TRP A 73 -18.66 23.92 5.83
CA TRP A 73 -19.46 23.05 6.69
C TRP A 73 -20.68 22.46 5.97
N ASP A 74 -21.39 23.28 5.19
CA ASP A 74 -22.57 22.85 4.44
C ASP A 74 -22.20 21.75 3.42
N GLU A 75 -21.03 21.86 2.78
CA GLU A 75 -20.49 20.83 1.89
C GLU A 75 -20.30 19.49 2.62
N VAL A 76 -19.73 19.51 3.82
CA VAL A 76 -19.46 18.29 4.61
C VAL A 76 -20.76 17.68 5.12
N ILE A 77 -21.60 18.45 5.81
CA ILE A 77 -22.77 17.92 6.50
C ILE A 77 -23.85 17.42 5.53
N SER A 78 -23.86 17.91 4.29
CA SER A 78 -24.72 17.39 3.22
C SER A 78 -24.40 15.95 2.83
N GLN A 79 -23.19 15.47 3.11
CA GLN A 79 -22.70 14.14 2.73
C GLN A 79 -22.72 13.13 3.88
N VAL A 80 -22.75 13.59 5.13
CA VAL A 80 -22.76 12.74 6.34
C VAL A 80 -24.03 11.88 6.35
N ARG A 81 -23.85 10.58 6.60
CA ARG A 81 -24.94 9.63 6.76
C ARG A 81 -24.86 8.96 8.14
N LYS A 82 -25.91 8.24 8.50
CA LYS A 82 -25.96 7.47 9.75
C LYS A 82 -24.76 6.53 9.87
N GLY A 83 -24.06 6.60 11.01
CA GLY A 83 -22.90 5.77 11.32
C GLY A 83 -21.55 6.31 10.83
N ASP A 84 -21.52 7.40 10.05
CA ASP A 84 -20.28 8.09 9.70
C ASP A 84 -19.77 8.92 10.89
N TYR A 85 -18.45 9.11 10.97
CA TYR A 85 -17.83 9.94 12.00
C TYR A 85 -17.51 11.34 11.46
N VAL A 86 -17.59 12.35 12.32
CA VAL A 86 -17.12 13.72 12.01
C VAL A 86 -16.11 14.14 13.07
N PHE A 87 -14.84 14.17 12.70
CA PHE A 87 -13.73 14.61 13.54
C PHE A 87 -13.55 16.12 13.39
N ILE A 88 -13.63 16.84 14.51
CA ILE A 88 -13.72 18.30 14.53
C ILE A 88 -12.55 18.87 15.34
N GLN A 89 -11.66 19.64 14.71
CA GLN A 89 -10.52 20.28 15.36
C GLN A 89 -10.34 21.72 14.89
N PHE A 90 -10.56 22.68 15.78
CA PHE A 90 -10.32 24.11 15.53
C PHE A 90 -9.66 24.77 16.74
N GLY A 91 -9.23 26.03 16.60
CA GLY A 91 -8.56 26.79 17.66
C GLY A 91 -7.38 27.62 17.15
N HIS A 92 -6.51 27.07 16.28
CA HIS A 92 -5.28 27.78 15.85
C HIS A 92 -5.52 29.11 15.15
N ASN A 93 -6.55 29.17 14.30
CA ASN A 93 -6.90 30.38 13.56
C ASN A 93 -7.99 31.20 14.26
N ASP A 94 -8.73 30.59 15.19
CA ASP A 94 -9.77 31.22 15.98
C ASP A 94 -9.19 32.22 16.99
N GLU A 95 -8.03 31.91 17.59
CA GLU A 95 -7.31 32.79 18.51
C GLU A 95 -6.71 34.04 17.85
N LYS A 96 -6.66 34.09 16.52
CA LYS A 96 -6.04 35.20 15.80
C LYS A 96 -6.94 36.43 15.89
N PRO A 97 -6.37 37.65 16.01
CA PRO A 97 -7.15 38.88 16.15
C PRO A 97 -7.87 39.33 14.87
N ASP A 98 -7.65 38.64 13.74
CA ASP A 98 -8.30 38.91 12.46
C ASP A 98 -9.81 38.73 12.57
N GLU A 99 -10.59 39.80 12.38
CA GLU A 99 -12.04 39.82 12.60
C GLU A 99 -12.81 38.76 11.78
N LEU A 100 -12.30 38.43 10.58
CA LEU A 100 -12.91 37.40 9.72
C LEU A 100 -12.76 35.98 10.28
N ARG A 101 -11.81 35.76 11.18
CA ARG A 101 -11.48 34.45 11.74
C ARG A 101 -11.74 34.35 13.23
N HIS A 102 -11.59 35.46 13.95
CA HIS A 102 -11.61 35.50 15.40
C HIS A 102 -12.92 34.97 15.96
N THR A 103 -12.81 34.11 16.97
CA THR A 103 -13.94 33.73 17.82
C THR A 103 -13.54 33.90 19.28
N VAL A 104 -14.44 33.65 20.23
CA VAL A 104 -14.18 33.85 21.65
C VAL A 104 -14.52 32.57 22.41
N PRO A 105 -13.57 31.96 23.16
CA PRO A 105 -13.82 30.79 23.99
C PRO A 105 -14.95 31.03 24.99
N GLY A 106 -15.80 30.03 25.22
CA GLY A 106 -16.98 30.14 26.07
C GLY A 106 -18.15 30.91 25.46
N SER A 107 -18.02 31.40 24.21
CA SER A 107 -19.11 32.06 23.48
C SER A 107 -19.12 31.65 22.00
N THR A 108 -18.74 32.54 21.07
CA THR A 108 -18.85 32.30 19.62
C THR A 108 -18.07 31.08 19.15
N PHE A 109 -16.95 30.74 19.79
CA PHE A 109 -16.21 29.52 19.47
C PHE A 109 -17.00 28.27 19.87
N ASP A 110 -17.48 28.23 21.12
CA ASP A 110 -18.30 27.14 21.63
C ASP A 110 -19.60 26.96 20.83
N ASP A 111 -20.24 28.07 20.43
CA ASP A 111 -21.45 28.05 19.60
C ASP A 111 -21.20 27.38 18.24
N ASN A 112 -20.07 27.68 17.59
CA ASN A 112 -19.67 27.03 16.35
C ASN A 112 -19.43 25.52 16.55
N LEU A 113 -18.70 25.13 17.61
CA LEU A 113 -18.47 23.72 17.93
C LEU A 113 -19.77 22.98 18.22
N ARG A 114 -20.69 23.59 18.99
CA ARG A 114 -22.02 23.04 19.28
C ARG A 114 -22.83 22.87 17.99
N ARG A 115 -22.74 23.80 17.04
CA ARG A 115 -23.39 23.69 15.73
C ARG A 115 -22.92 22.44 14.98
N PHE A 116 -21.61 22.25 14.82
CA PHE A 116 -21.05 21.08 14.13
C PHE A 116 -21.49 19.76 14.77
N VAL A 117 -21.46 19.69 16.11
CA VAL A 117 -21.89 18.50 16.86
C VAL A 117 -23.38 18.21 16.67
N LYS A 118 -24.24 19.22 16.85
CA LYS A 118 -25.69 19.05 16.76
C LYS A 118 -26.13 18.62 15.37
N GLU A 119 -25.68 19.33 14.34
CA GLU A 119 -26.06 19.02 12.96
C GLU A 119 -25.53 17.64 12.53
N THR A 120 -24.36 17.23 13.00
CA THR A 120 -23.85 15.86 12.80
C THR A 120 -24.78 14.82 13.42
N LYS A 121 -25.19 15.01 14.68
CA LYS A 121 -26.14 14.11 15.37
C LYS A 121 -27.49 14.07 14.65
N GLU A 122 -27.98 15.20 14.13
CA GLU A 122 -29.21 15.28 13.35
C GLU A 122 -29.17 14.45 12.06
N LYS A 123 -27.98 14.31 11.43
CA LYS A 123 -27.76 13.40 10.29
C LYS A 123 -27.55 11.93 10.70
N GLY A 124 -27.53 11.63 11.99
CA GLY A 124 -27.19 10.32 12.55
C GLY A 124 -25.69 9.99 12.51
N GLY A 125 -24.85 10.98 12.23
CA GLY A 125 -23.39 10.85 12.32
C GLY A 125 -22.91 10.92 13.78
N ILE A 126 -21.64 10.56 13.98
CA ILE A 126 -20.99 10.47 15.28
C ILE A 126 -19.91 11.56 15.37
N PRO A 127 -20.17 12.69 16.03
CA PRO A 127 -19.20 13.75 16.17
C PRO A 127 -18.14 13.41 17.24
N VAL A 128 -16.89 13.77 16.97
CA VAL A 128 -15.76 13.61 17.88
C VAL A 128 -14.99 14.92 17.91
N LEU A 129 -14.86 15.51 19.10
CA LEU A 129 -14.17 16.78 19.29
C LEU A 129 -12.71 16.57 19.65
N PHE A 130 -11.84 17.35 19.04
CA PHE A 130 -10.42 17.42 19.32
C PHE A 130 -10.08 18.88 19.66
N ASN A 131 -9.13 19.08 20.57
CA ASN A 131 -8.44 20.36 20.65
C ASN A 131 -7.24 20.38 19.68
N SER A 132 -6.75 21.58 19.40
CA SER A 132 -5.59 21.84 18.55
C SER A 132 -4.32 21.14 19.04
N ILE A 133 -3.52 20.60 18.12
CA ILE A 133 -2.17 20.11 18.45
C ILE A 133 -1.29 21.25 19.01
N VAL A 134 -0.26 20.91 19.78
CA VAL A 134 0.64 21.89 20.38
C VAL A 134 1.49 22.62 19.33
N ARG A 135 1.73 23.93 19.55
CA ARG A 135 2.77 24.68 18.86
C ARG A 135 4.10 24.49 19.57
N ARG A 136 5.20 24.33 18.82
CA ARG A 136 6.54 24.27 19.41
C ARG A 136 6.95 25.65 19.95
N ASN A 137 6.82 25.87 21.25
CA ASN A 137 7.24 27.10 21.89
C ASN A 137 8.05 26.87 23.17
N PHE A 138 9.37 26.87 23.03
CA PHE A 138 10.32 26.86 24.15
C PHE A 138 10.82 28.27 24.51
N ARG A 139 10.17 29.31 23.96
CA ARG A 139 10.55 30.71 24.18
C ARG A 139 9.59 31.31 25.19
N ASN A 140 10.13 32.02 26.18
CA ASN A 140 9.31 32.83 27.07
C ASN A 140 8.94 34.15 26.36
N ASN A 141 8.04 34.08 25.38
CA ASN A 141 7.59 35.22 24.58
C ASN A 141 6.08 35.47 24.75
N THR A 142 5.71 36.69 25.10
CA THR A 142 4.31 37.09 25.30
C THR A 142 3.51 37.23 24.00
N ASN A 143 4.17 37.19 22.83
CA ASN A 143 3.57 37.38 21.50
C ASN A 143 3.67 36.11 20.61
N ALA A 144 3.79 34.92 21.20
CA ALA A 144 4.02 33.67 20.47
C ALA A 144 3.04 33.43 19.31
N ILE A 145 1.76 33.78 19.51
CA ILE A 145 0.68 33.67 18.50
C ILE A 145 0.97 34.54 17.27
N LEU A 146 1.42 35.78 17.47
CA LEU A 146 1.70 36.75 16.40
C LEU A 146 3.03 36.46 15.69
N GLU A 147 4.01 35.95 16.43
CA GLU A 147 5.33 35.58 15.88
C GLU A 147 5.29 34.35 14.97
N ASP A 148 4.27 33.50 15.11
CA ASP A 148 4.08 32.29 14.31
C ASP A 148 3.59 32.59 12.88
N ASP A 149 2.79 33.65 12.71
CA ASP A 149 2.28 34.10 11.40
C ASP A 149 3.29 34.90 10.57
N ALA A 150 4.40 35.33 11.18
CA ALA A 150 5.44 36.07 10.47
C ALA A 150 6.34 35.10 9.68
N PRO A 151 6.54 35.27 8.36
CA PRO A 151 7.47 34.45 7.60
C PRO A 151 8.90 34.64 8.11
N LYS A 152 9.38 33.70 8.94
CA LYS A 152 10.76 33.70 9.43
C LYS A 152 11.67 33.13 8.35
N VAL A 153 12.31 34.04 7.62
CA VAL A 153 13.34 33.72 6.63
C VAL A 153 14.65 33.49 7.37
N VAL A 154 15.27 32.31 7.20
CA VAL A 154 16.52 31.92 7.89
C VAL A 154 17.64 32.96 7.68
N SER A 155 17.69 33.61 6.50
CA SER A 155 18.69 34.64 6.21
C SER A 155 18.53 35.95 6.99
N ALA A 156 17.46 36.14 7.76
CA ALA A 156 17.18 37.35 8.53
C ALA A 156 17.40 37.18 10.06
N ILE A 157 17.73 35.98 10.53
CA ILE A 157 17.93 35.70 11.95
C ILE A 157 19.45 35.70 12.22
N SER A 158 19.98 36.82 12.73
CA SER A 158 21.40 36.92 13.10
C SER A 158 21.73 36.17 14.40
N GLU A 159 20.74 35.96 15.27
CA GLU A 159 20.82 35.16 16.50
C GLU A 159 19.44 34.55 16.80
N HIS A 160 19.36 33.22 17.03
CA HIS A 160 18.11 32.61 17.48
C HIS A 160 17.81 33.05 18.93
N PRO A 161 16.55 33.40 19.25
CA PRO A 161 16.16 33.66 20.64
C PRO A 161 16.49 32.45 21.51
N LYS A 162 17.03 32.68 22.69
CA LYS A 162 17.37 31.62 23.64
C LYS A 162 16.11 30.83 24.02
N GLU A 163 16.11 29.55 23.67
CA GLU A 163 15.07 28.60 24.09
C GLU A 163 15.39 28.05 25.48
N GLY A 164 14.35 27.83 26.30
CA GLY A 164 14.44 27.09 27.55
C GLY A 164 14.10 25.61 27.34
N ASP A 165 13.93 24.89 28.46
CA ASP A 165 13.66 23.44 28.43
C ASP A 165 12.16 23.09 28.61
N ILE A 166 11.31 24.07 28.91
CA ILE A 166 9.89 23.89 29.19
C ILE A 166 9.07 24.34 27.98
N LEU A 167 8.11 23.51 27.56
CA LEU A 167 7.20 23.82 26.46
C LEU A 167 6.02 24.66 26.97
N ILE A 168 5.87 25.87 26.44
CA ILE A 168 4.82 26.81 26.84
C ILE A 168 3.67 26.72 25.82
N ASP A 169 2.50 26.28 26.27
CA ASP A 169 1.31 26.27 25.43
C ASP A 169 0.82 27.70 25.13
N THR A 170 0.22 27.89 23.95
CA THR A 170 -0.16 29.21 23.41
C THR A 170 -1.65 29.35 23.16
N HIS A 171 -2.44 28.29 23.35
CA HIS A 171 -3.85 28.24 22.97
C HIS A 171 -4.78 28.67 24.12
N GLY A 172 -4.32 28.66 25.37
CA GLY A 172 -5.09 29.15 26.52
C GLY A 172 -6.48 28.53 26.63
N GLU A 173 -7.53 29.36 26.78
CA GLU A 173 -8.92 28.88 26.94
C GLU A 173 -9.48 28.11 25.73
N TYR A 174 -8.87 28.23 24.55
CA TYR A 174 -9.26 27.43 23.38
C TYR A 174 -9.05 25.93 23.60
N LEU A 175 -8.20 25.51 24.54
CA LEU A 175 -8.05 24.11 24.91
C LEU A 175 -9.24 23.56 25.70
N ASN A 176 -9.90 24.43 26.46
CA ASN A 176 -10.99 24.06 27.35
C ASN A 176 -12.34 24.00 26.61
N SER A 177 -12.56 24.89 25.66
CA SER A 177 -13.81 24.98 24.89
C SER A 177 -14.26 23.65 24.25
N PRO A 178 -13.44 22.94 23.44
CA PRO A 178 -13.87 21.67 22.87
C PRO A 178 -14.19 20.60 23.92
N ARG A 179 -13.44 20.57 25.03
CA ARG A 179 -13.69 19.64 26.15
C ARG A 179 -15.03 19.94 26.83
N ASN A 180 -15.30 21.21 27.11
CA ASN A 180 -16.53 21.65 27.76
C ASN A 180 -17.75 21.38 26.87
N VAL A 181 -17.67 21.74 25.59
CA VAL A 181 -18.72 21.45 24.61
C VAL A 181 -18.97 19.95 24.48
N ALA A 182 -17.90 19.14 24.43
CA ALA A 182 -18.03 17.69 24.35
C ALA A 182 -18.73 17.09 25.56
N LYS A 183 -18.37 17.54 26.77
CA LYS A 183 -19.01 17.16 28.02
C LYS A 183 -20.49 17.56 28.05
N ASP A 184 -20.81 18.79 27.65
CA ASP A 184 -22.17 19.32 27.69
C ASP A 184 -23.10 18.62 26.70
N LEU A 185 -22.58 18.20 25.55
CA LEU A 185 -23.35 17.54 24.50
C LEU A 185 -23.23 16.01 24.52
N ASP A 186 -22.52 15.45 25.50
CA ASP A 186 -22.26 14.02 25.63
C ASP A 186 -21.73 13.42 24.32
N VAL A 187 -20.50 13.82 23.96
CA VAL A 187 -19.76 13.32 22.80
C VAL A 187 -18.31 13.06 23.16
N VAL A 188 -17.65 12.22 22.38
CA VAL A 188 -16.25 11.86 22.59
C VAL A 188 -15.37 13.11 22.42
N PHE A 189 -14.45 13.30 23.37
CA PHE A 189 -13.39 14.30 23.32
C PHE A 189 -12.03 13.63 23.33
N ILE A 190 -11.15 14.03 22.42
CA ILE A 190 -9.76 13.59 22.37
C ILE A 190 -8.85 14.80 22.62
N ASP A 191 -8.06 14.71 23.68
CA ASP A 191 -7.12 15.74 24.10
C ASP A 191 -5.79 15.65 23.33
N LEU A 192 -5.84 15.96 22.04
CA LEU A 192 -4.68 15.86 21.16
C LEU A 192 -3.61 16.92 21.47
N ASN A 193 -3.99 18.06 22.06
CA ASN A 193 -3.03 19.04 22.57
C ASN A 193 -2.13 18.42 23.63
N ARG A 194 -2.71 17.83 24.70
CA ARG A 194 -1.91 17.22 25.77
C ARG A 194 -0.97 16.14 25.25
N ILE A 195 -1.50 15.25 24.40
CA ILE A 195 -0.71 14.14 23.82
C ILE A 195 0.47 14.65 23.00
N THR A 196 0.26 15.73 22.23
CA THR A 196 1.33 16.32 21.42
C THR A 196 2.26 17.22 22.23
N HIS A 197 1.77 17.86 23.30
CA HIS A 197 2.58 18.62 24.28
C HIS A 197 3.58 17.67 24.97
N ASP A 198 3.11 16.55 25.53
CA ASP A 198 3.96 15.56 26.19
C ASP A 198 5.06 15.04 25.25
N LEU A 199 4.72 14.80 23.97
CA LEU A 199 5.70 14.41 22.95
C LEU A 199 6.76 15.51 22.74
N VAL A 200 6.33 16.74 22.49
CA VAL A 200 7.23 17.83 22.09
C VAL A 200 8.10 18.26 23.26
N GLU A 201 7.55 18.33 24.48
CA GLU A 201 8.31 18.60 25.71
C GLU A 201 9.32 17.48 25.98
N GLY A 202 8.90 16.21 25.86
CA GLY A 202 9.79 15.06 26.06
C GLY A 202 10.94 14.98 25.05
N LEU A 203 10.76 15.49 23.82
CA LEU A 203 11.84 15.62 22.83
C LEU A 203 12.77 16.81 23.13
N GLY A 204 12.28 17.81 23.88
CA GLY A 204 12.99 19.06 24.13
C GLY A 204 13.13 19.95 22.89
N PRO A 205 13.81 21.10 23.03
CA PRO A 205 13.87 22.12 21.98
C PRO A 205 14.55 21.60 20.71
N GLU A 206 15.71 20.95 20.78
CA GLU A 206 16.45 20.61 19.56
C GLU A 206 15.78 19.50 18.75
N LYS A 207 15.48 18.37 19.39
CA LYS A 207 14.95 17.19 18.69
C LYS A 207 13.52 17.39 18.18
N SER A 208 12.72 18.21 18.86
CA SER A 208 11.35 18.50 18.41
C SER A 208 11.31 19.20 17.04
N LYS A 209 12.37 19.91 16.61
CA LYS A 209 12.44 20.55 15.28
C LYS A 209 12.23 19.56 14.14
N GLU A 210 12.60 18.29 14.32
CA GLU A 210 12.40 17.23 13.33
C GLU A 210 10.92 16.98 12.99
N LEU A 211 9.98 17.36 13.85
CA LEU A 211 8.54 17.23 13.60
C LEU A 211 7.99 18.36 12.74
N TYR A 212 8.62 19.53 12.77
CA TYR A 212 8.06 20.76 12.23
C TYR A 212 8.75 21.20 10.94
N MET A 213 8.24 22.28 10.35
CA MET A 213 8.72 22.87 9.10
C MET A 213 9.99 23.71 9.30
N TRP A 214 11.04 23.07 9.81
CA TRP A 214 12.39 23.60 9.93
C TRP A 214 13.23 23.17 8.72
N ILE A 215 13.22 24.02 7.70
CA ILE A 215 13.83 23.75 6.39
C ILE A 215 15.11 24.56 6.25
N PRO A 216 16.28 23.91 6.04
CA PRO A 216 17.51 24.62 5.73
C PRO A 216 17.43 25.34 4.37
N GLN A 217 18.17 26.43 4.24
CA GLN A 217 18.23 27.21 3.00
C GLN A 217 18.65 26.34 1.80
N ASN A 218 18.05 26.60 0.63
CA ASN A 218 18.34 25.93 -0.64
C ASN A 218 18.11 24.40 -0.67
N THR A 219 17.35 23.83 0.27
CA THR A 219 17.05 22.38 0.28
C THR A 219 15.70 22.05 -0.37
N VAL A 220 14.73 22.97 -0.30
CA VAL A 220 13.37 22.76 -0.83
C VAL A 220 13.03 23.91 -1.79
N PRO A 221 12.63 23.64 -3.05
CA PRO A 221 12.39 24.68 -4.06
C PRO A 221 11.34 25.72 -3.67
N ILE A 222 10.27 25.34 -2.97
CA ILE A 222 9.23 26.28 -2.51
C ILE A 222 9.66 27.14 -1.31
N CYS A 223 10.74 26.76 -0.63
CA CYS A 223 11.34 27.50 0.48
C CYS A 223 12.84 27.74 0.22
N PRO A 224 13.21 28.50 -0.85
CA PRO A 224 14.60 28.64 -1.24
C PRO A 224 15.44 29.34 -0.16
N LYS A 225 14.81 30.19 0.66
CA LYS A 225 15.46 30.89 1.78
C LYS A 225 15.42 30.10 3.10
N GLY A 226 15.01 28.83 3.08
CA GLY A 226 14.69 28.06 4.28
C GLY A 226 13.37 28.51 4.92
N LYS A 227 12.97 27.83 6.00
CA LYS A 227 11.75 28.12 6.78
C LYS A 227 11.98 27.69 8.22
N GLU A 228 11.55 28.51 9.18
CA GLU A 228 11.39 28.11 10.59
C GLU A 228 9.93 28.32 10.97
N ASP A 229 9.21 27.22 11.11
CA ASP A 229 7.78 27.21 11.43
C ASP A 229 7.54 26.16 12.49
N ASN A 230 6.92 26.58 13.59
CA ASN A 230 6.73 25.82 14.82
C ASN A 230 5.29 25.30 14.99
N THR A 231 4.45 25.49 13.98
CA THR A 231 3.04 25.10 13.98
C THR A 231 2.77 24.01 12.97
N HIS A 232 3.33 24.15 11.76
CA HIS A 232 3.09 23.19 10.70
C HIS A 232 4.10 22.04 10.74
N LEU A 233 3.57 20.84 10.52
CA LEU A 233 4.34 19.60 10.52
C LEU A 233 4.92 19.33 9.14
N ASN A 234 6.10 18.71 9.12
CA ASN A 234 6.63 18.06 7.92
C ASN A 234 6.04 16.64 7.77
N ILE A 235 6.46 15.89 6.75
CA ILE A 235 6.00 14.50 6.49
C ILE A 235 6.14 13.62 7.75
N TYR A 236 7.32 13.63 8.39
CA TYR A 236 7.61 12.80 9.56
C TYR A 236 6.76 13.22 10.76
N GLY A 237 6.71 14.51 11.08
CA GLY A 237 5.90 15.02 12.19
C GLY A 237 4.41 14.73 12.02
N ALA A 238 3.88 14.92 10.81
CA ALA A 238 2.48 14.61 10.52
C ALA A 238 2.16 13.12 10.68
N ARG A 239 3.09 12.23 10.26
CA ARG A 239 2.94 10.78 10.47
C ARG A 239 2.96 10.42 11.96
N VAL A 240 3.87 11.01 12.74
CA VAL A 240 3.96 10.80 14.20
C VAL A 240 2.68 11.26 14.90
N VAL A 241 2.21 12.47 14.60
CA VAL A 241 0.98 13.02 15.21
C VAL A 241 -0.25 12.23 14.78
N ALA A 242 -0.35 11.82 13.52
CA ALA A 242 -1.44 10.95 13.05
C ALA A 242 -1.44 9.58 13.76
N LYS A 243 -0.26 9.03 14.08
CA LYS A 243 -0.14 7.80 14.89
C LYS A 243 -0.66 8.03 16.31
N LEU A 244 -0.30 9.13 16.95
CA LEU A 244 -0.80 9.47 18.29
C LEU A 244 -2.32 9.67 18.27
N ALA A 245 -2.84 10.34 17.24
CA ALA A 245 -4.27 10.53 17.04
C ALA A 245 -5.01 9.18 16.88
N VAL A 246 -4.54 8.27 16.01
CA VAL A 246 -5.22 6.98 15.81
C VAL A 246 -5.17 6.09 17.05
N THR A 247 -4.10 6.14 17.84
CA THR A 247 -4.03 5.46 19.14
C THR A 247 -5.10 5.99 20.08
N ALA A 248 -5.19 7.31 20.26
CA ALA A 248 -6.19 7.93 21.13
C ALA A 248 -7.63 7.69 20.63
N ILE A 249 -7.83 7.67 19.31
CA ILE A 249 -9.12 7.31 18.69
C ILE A 249 -9.48 5.87 19.03
N SER A 250 -8.53 4.93 18.96
CA SER A 250 -8.79 3.52 19.26
C SER A 250 -9.20 3.31 20.72
N GLU A 251 -8.54 4.03 21.64
CA GLU A 251 -8.85 3.98 23.07
C GLU A 251 -10.23 4.60 23.38
N ALA A 252 -10.58 5.71 22.72
CA ALA A 252 -11.82 6.42 22.95
C ALA A 252 -13.03 5.84 22.19
N ILE A 253 -12.78 5.13 21.08
CA ILE A 253 -13.79 4.60 20.14
C ILE A 253 -13.40 3.17 19.73
N PRO A 254 -13.62 2.17 20.60
CA PRO A 254 -13.23 0.77 20.33
C PRO A 254 -13.83 0.19 19.05
N GLU A 255 -14.96 0.72 18.56
CA GLU A 255 -15.56 0.30 17.29
C GLU A 255 -14.66 0.56 16.07
N LEU A 256 -13.77 1.55 16.15
CA LEU A 256 -12.79 1.87 15.11
C LEU A 256 -11.49 1.07 15.24
N GLU A 257 -11.16 0.56 16.43
CA GLU A 257 -9.90 -0.16 16.71
C GLU A 257 -9.68 -1.35 15.77
N LYS A 258 -10.72 -2.15 15.51
CA LYS A 258 -10.65 -3.32 14.61
C LYS A 258 -10.29 -2.98 13.17
N TYR A 259 -10.37 -1.70 12.79
CA TYR A 259 -9.99 -1.21 11.47
C TYR A 259 -8.61 -0.52 11.47
N VAL A 260 -7.95 -0.38 12.62
CA VAL A 260 -6.65 0.27 12.70
C VAL A 260 -5.56 -0.68 12.25
N CYS A 261 -4.63 -0.17 11.45
CA CYS A 261 -3.49 -0.93 10.94
C CYS A 261 -2.19 -0.12 11.07
N TYR A 262 -1.07 -0.83 11.24
CA TYR A 262 0.24 -0.21 11.37
C TYR A 262 1.19 -0.79 10.35
N TYR A 263 1.79 0.10 9.56
CA TYR A 263 2.84 -0.20 8.60
C TYR A 263 4.08 0.62 8.94
N ASP A 264 5.27 0.07 8.66
CA ASP A 264 6.52 0.78 8.88
C ASP A 264 6.62 2.00 7.94
N PHE A 265 6.20 1.84 6.68
CA PHE A 265 6.09 2.92 5.70
C PHE A 265 4.79 2.87 4.89
N VAL A 266 4.35 4.02 4.39
CA VAL A 266 3.22 4.18 3.48
C VAL A 266 3.66 4.93 2.22
N VAL A 267 3.31 4.42 1.05
CA VAL A 267 3.55 5.08 -0.24
C VAL A 267 2.23 5.60 -0.79
N ALA A 268 2.13 6.91 -1.02
CA ALA A 268 0.91 7.54 -1.49
C ALA A 268 1.18 8.72 -2.44
N LYS A 269 0.61 8.66 -3.64
CA LYS A 269 0.79 9.72 -4.66
C LYS A 269 0.10 11.04 -4.32
N ASP A 270 -0.94 10.99 -3.49
CA ASP A 270 -1.69 12.16 -3.01
C ASP A 270 -1.04 12.84 -1.79
N GLY A 271 0.12 12.35 -1.35
CA GLY A 271 0.87 12.88 -0.22
C GLY A 271 0.35 12.44 1.16
N SER A 272 -0.61 11.50 1.22
CA SER A 272 -1.10 10.89 2.48
C SER A 272 -0.19 9.80 3.07
N GLY A 273 1.03 9.67 2.55
CA GLY A 273 2.03 8.68 2.96
C GLY A 273 3.41 9.30 3.19
N ASP A 274 4.34 8.45 3.61
CA ASP A 274 5.73 8.80 3.89
C ASP A 274 6.53 9.07 2.61
N PHE A 275 6.19 8.38 1.52
CA PHE A 275 6.87 8.47 0.22
C PHE A 275 5.90 8.60 -0.95
N PHE A 276 6.36 9.16 -2.07
CA PHE A 276 5.59 9.23 -3.31
C PHE A 276 5.81 8.05 -4.24
N THR A 277 7.02 7.47 -4.21
CA THR A 277 7.42 6.33 -5.05
C THR A 277 7.72 5.11 -4.19
N ILE A 278 7.62 3.93 -4.79
CA ILE A 278 7.89 2.67 -4.08
C ILE A 278 9.39 2.53 -3.88
N GLN A 279 10.19 2.90 -4.89
CA GLN A 279 11.65 2.84 -4.82
C GLN A 279 12.23 3.71 -3.69
N GLU A 280 11.69 4.90 -3.42
CA GLU A 280 12.12 5.72 -2.28
C GLU A 280 11.87 5.00 -0.95
N ALA A 281 10.70 4.40 -0.78
CA ALA A 281 10.38 3.65 0.43
C ALA A 281 11.28 2.42 0.60
N VAL A 282 11.55 1.68 -0.49
CA VAL A 282 12.49 0.55 -0.49
C VAL A 282 13.91 1.00 -0.13
N ASN A 283 14.36 2.15 -0.65
CA ASN A 283 15.67 2.70 -0.35
C ASN A 283 15.80 3.09 1.13
N ALA A 284 14.71 3.57 1.75
CA ALA A 284 14.66 3.94 3.16
C ALA A 284 14.70 2.73 4.12
N VAL A 285 14.39 1.53 3.66
CA VAL A 285 14.51 0.31 4.47
C VAL A 285 15.99 0.02 4.75
N PRO A 286 16.43 -0.16 6.00
CA PRO A 286 17.81 -0.55 6.29
C PRO A 286 18.17 -1.90 5.65
N ASP A 287 19.39 -2.01 5.12
CA ASP A 287 19.90 -3.26 4.56
C ASP A 287 20.07 -4.34 5.65
N PHE A 288 19.82 -5.59 5.28
CA PHE A 288 20.01 -6.79 6.11
C PHE A 288 19.28 -6.75 7.45
N ARG A 289 18.09 -6.15 7.49
CA ARG A 289 17.25 -6.08 8.69
C ARG A 289 16.67 -7.46 9.04
N LYS A 290 17.31 -8.15 9.99
CA LYS A 290 16.97 -9.53 10.39
C LYS A 290 15.94 -9.64 11.51
N GLU A 291 15.90 -8.66 12.42
CA GLU A 291 15.13 -8.78 13.66
C GLU A 291 13.61 -8.72 13.43
N ARG A 292 13.18 -7.98 12.41
CA ARG A 292 11.75 -7.78 12.10
C ARG A 292 11.53 -7.58 10.60
N ARG A 293 10.44 -8.16 10.11
CA ARG A 293 9.89 -7.89 8.77
C ARG A 293 9.52 -6.42 8.62
N THR A 294 9.96 -5.79 7.54
CA THR A 294 9.54 -4.43 7.20
C THR A 294 8.29 -4.48 6.34
N THR A 295 7.30 -3.66 6.65
CA THR A 295 6.01 -3.60 5.95
C THR A 295 5.80 -2.24 5.30
N ILE A 296 5.53 -2.24 4.00
CA ILE A 296 5.25 -1.03 3.22
C ILE A 296 3.83 -1.15 2.65
N LEU A 297 2.95 -0.23 3.02
CA LEU A 297 1.63 -0.09 2.41
C LEU A 297 1.74 0.71 1.11
N LEU A 298 1.19 0.19 0.03
CA LEU A 298 1.01 0.91 -1.23
C LEU A 298 -0.45 1.34 -1.34
N ARG A 299 -0.70 2.65 -1.26
CA ARG A 299 -2.04 3.20 -1.45
C ARG A 299 -2.51 2.97 -2.90
N LYS A 300 -3.81 3.10 -3.13
CA LYS A 300 -4.40 2.95 -4.47
C LYS A 300 -3.71 3.88 -5.48
N GLY A 301 -3.34 3.33 -6.63
CA GLY A 301 -2.74 4.10 -7.72
C GLY A 301 -1.83 3.29 -8.63
N VAL A 302 -1.53 3.85 -9.80
CA VAL A 302 -0.58 3.28 -10.76
C VAL A 302 0.80 3.90 -10.55
N TYR A 303 1.75 3.11 -10.08
CA TYR A 303 3.15 3.46 -9.87
C TYR A 303 3.98 3.04 -11.08
N LYS A 304 4.17 3.98 -12.01
CA LYS A 304 4.99 3.79 -13.21
C LYS A 304 6.45 4.09 -12.91
N GLU A 305 7.17 3.06 -12.46
CA GLU A 305 8.58 3.13 -12.09
C GLU A 305 9.28 1.79 -12.36
N LYS A 306 10.58 1.83 -12.65
CA LYS A 306 11.41 0.63 -12.77
C LYS A 306 11.81 0.17 -11.37
N LEU A 307 10.94 -0.62 -10.74
CA LEU A 307 11.11 -1.00 -9.34
C LEU A 307 12.16 -2.10 -9.17
N ILE A 308 13.12 -1.89 -8.27
CA ILE A 308 14.11 -2.90 -7.87
C ILE A 308 14.03 -3.09 -6.36
N ILE A 309 13.76 -4.33 -5.94
CA ILE A 309 13.89 -4.78 -4.56
C ILE A 309 15.22 -5.53 -4.45
N PRO A 310 16.31 -4.89 -3.99
CA PRO A 310 17.63 -5.49 -4.01
C PRO A 310 17.75 -6.61 -2.96
N GLU A 311 18.70 -7.52 -3.19
CA GLU A 311 18.94 -8.68 -2.33
C GLU A 311 19.22 -8.32 -0.86
N SER A 312 19.76 -7.12 -0.62
CA SER A 312 20.02 -6.60 0.72
C SER A 312 18.75 -6.27 1.52
N LYS A 313 17.59 -6.05 0.88
CA LYS A 313 16.32 -5.75 1.56
C LYS A 313 15.57 -7.01 1.98
N ILE A 314 16.25 -7.87 2.73
CA ILE A 314 15.70 -9.12 3.25
C ILE A 314 14.45 -8.87 4.09
N ASN A 315 13.51 -9.84 4.14
CA ASN A 315 12.30 -9.78 4.95
C ASN A 315 11.41 -8.54 4.69
N LEU A 316 11.32 -8.11 3.43
CA LEU A 316 10.46 -6.98 3.03
C LEU A 316 9.06 -7.46 2.60
N SER A 317 8.04 -6.70 2.99
CA SER A 317 6.65 -6.91 2.56
C SER A 317 6.09 -5.68 1.87
N LEU A 318 5.51 -5.86 0.69
CA LEU A 318 4.68 -4.85 0.04
C LEU A 318 3.21 -5.26 0.15
N ILE A 319 2.39 -4.42 0.76
CA ILE A 319 0.96 -4.66 0.94
C ILE A 319 0.20 -3.63 0.11
N GLY A 320 -0.55 -4.07 -0.89
CA GLY A 320 -1.33 -3.20 -1.75
C GLY A 320 -2.71 -2.90 -1.18
N GLN A 321 -3.11 -1.64 -1.28
CA GLN A 321 -4.52 -1.28 -1.28
C GLN A 321 -5.16 -1.75 -2.60
N GLU A 322 -6.46 -2.03 -2.63
CA GLU A 322 -7.17 -2.36 -3.86
C GLU A 322 -6.92 -1.29 -4.95
N GLY A 323 -6.38 -1.74 -6.09
CA GLY A 323 -5.97 -0.87 -7.19
C GLY A 323 -4.55 -0.31 -7.08
N ALA A 324 -3.69 -0.85 -6.21
CA ALA A 324 -2.25 -0.62 -6.24
C ALA A 324 -1.60 -1.40 -7.42
N VAL A 325 -1.00 -0.68 -8.36
CA VAL A 325 -0.44 -1.22 -9.60
C VAL A 325 1.00 -0.77 -9.78
N ILE A 326 1.93 -1.70 -9.95
CA ILE A 326 3.32 -1.47 -10.35
C ILE A 326 3.40 -1.70 -11.85
N SER A 327 3.76 -0.66 -12.61
CA SER A 327 3.60 -0.63 -14.07
C SER A 327 4.88 -0.24 -14.80
N GLY A 328 5.14 -0.92 -15.92
CA GLY A 328 6.18 -0.58 -16.89
C GLY A 328 5.74 -0.87 -18.33
N ASP A 329 6.59 -0.52 -19.30
CA ASP A 329 6.32 -0.68 -20.74
C ASP A 329 7.59 -0.99 -21.55
N ASP A 330 8.59 -1.58 -20.91
CA ASP A 330 9.80 -2.04 -21.58
C ASP A 330 9.60 -3.39 -22.25
N TYR A 331 10.34 -3.65 -23.32
CA TYR A 331 10.31 -4.91 -24.07
C TYR A 331 11.69 -5.24 -24.61
N ALA A 332 11.95 -6.51 -24.92
CA ALA A 332 13.30 -7.00 -25.17
C ALA A 332 14.03 -6.28 -26.32
N ALA A 333 13.31 -5.92 -27.39
CA ALA A 333 13.86 -5.21 -28.55
C ALA A 333 13.89 -3.67 -28.39
N LYS A 334 13.31 -3.12 -27.31
CA LYS A 334 13.35 -1.68 -27.03
C LYS A 334 14.82 -1.26 -26.88
N LYS A 335 15.17 -0.12 -27.44
CA LYS A 335 16.53 0.41 -27.32
C LYS A 335 16.71 1.08 -25.96
N ASN A 336 17.73 0.68 -25.23
CA ASN A 336 18.19 1.38 -24.04
C ASN A 336 18.78 2.75 -24.42
N ARG A 337 19.17 3.54 -23.42
CA ARG A 337 19.76 4.87 -23.63
C ARG A 337 21.06 4.89 -24.46
N PHE A 338 21.68 3.74 -24.67
CA PHE A 338 22.91 3.56 -25.45
C PHE A 338 22.65 2.95 -26.84
N GLY A 339 21.39 2.72 -27.21
CA GLY A 339 21.01 2.17 -28.52
C GLY A 339 21.02 0.63 -28.61
N GLU A 340 21.21 -0.08 -27.50
CA GLU A 340 21.26 -1.53 -27.44
C GLU A 340 19.90 -2.11 -27.05
N ASN A 341 19.60 -3.36 -27.44
CA ASN A 341 18.37 -4.02 -27.04
C ASN A 341 18.36 -4.29 -25.52
N MET A 342 17.24 -4.03 -24.85
CA MET A 342 17.13 -4.27 -23.40
C MET A 342 17.22 -5.74 -23.00
N SER A 343 16.93 -6.68 -23.91
CA SER A 343 16.74 -8.12 -23.64
C SER A 343 15.50 -8.44 -22.80
N THR A 344 15.09 -9.72 -22.77
CA THR A 344 13.98 -10.19 -21.93
C THR A 344 14.18 -9.78 -20.47
N SER A 345 15.36 -10.03 -19.89
CA SER A 345 15.63 -9.68 -18.49
C SER A 345 15.61 -8.17 -18.25
N GLY A 346 16.10 -7.36 -19.20
CA GLY A 346 16.06 -5.90 -19.07
C GLY A 346 14.66 -5.29 -19.25
N SER A 347 13.69 -6.05 -19.76
CA SER A 347 12.32 -5.59 -19.98
C SER A 347 11.44 -5.54 -18.72
N ALA A 348 11.87 -6.14 -17.61
CA ALA A 348 11.00 -6.33 -16.46
C ALA A 348 10.54 -5.01 -15.82
N SER A 349 9.26 -4.88 -15.53
CA SER A 349 8.72 -3.68 -14.86
C SER A 349 9.13 -3.64 -13.38
N CYS A 350 9.22 -4.81 -12.74
CA CYS A 350 9.70 -4.98 -11.37
C CYS A 350 10.72 -6.11 -11.26
N TYR A 351 11.78 -5.89 -10.46
CA TYR A 351 12.79 -6.89 -10.11
C TYR A 351 12.76 -7.18 -8.61
N ILE A 352 12.61 -8.45 -8.25
CA ILE A 352 12.58 -8.92 -6.87
C ILE A 352 13.77 -9.85 -6.65
N TYR A 353 14.84 -9.30 -6.07
CA TYR A 353 16.04 -10.04 -5.69
C TYR A 353 16.04 -10.43 -4.21
N ALA A 354 15.33 -9.68 -3.36
CA ALA A 354 15.26 -9.92 -1.92
C ALA A 354 14.75 -11.33 -1.58
N PRO A 355 15.46 -12.08 -0.71
CA PRO A 355 14.91 -13.28 -0.11
C PRO A 355 13.84 -12.95 0.93
N ASP A 356 12.97 -13.91 1.21
CA ASP A 356 11.89 -13.79 2.21
C ASP A 356 10.90 -12.64 1.91
N PHE A 357 10.87 -12.21 0.65
CA PHE A 357 9.98 -11.15 0.19
C PHE A 357 8.52 -11.61 0.17
N TYR A 358 7.64 -10.71 0.62
CA TYR A 358 6.21 -10.91 0.60
C TYR A 358 5.52 -9.81 -0.22
N ALA A 359 4.58 -10.19 -1.07
CA ALA A 359 3.66 -9.23 -1.67
C ALA A 359 2.21 -9.72 -1.55
N GLU A 360 1.32 -8.78 -1.27
CA GLU A 360 -0.11 -9.06 -1.20
C GLU A 360 -0.94 -7.97 -1.86
N ASN A 361 -1.98 -8.36 -2.60
CA ASN A 361 -2.97 -7.44 -3.18
C ASN A 361 -2.35 -6.36 -4.10
N ILE A 362 -1.32 -6.73 -4.86
CA ILE A 362 -0.62 -5.85 -5.80
C ILE A 362 -0.76 -6.39 -7.22
N THR A 363 -0.98 -5.48 -8.17
CA THR A 363 -0.87 -5.79 -9.60
C THR A 363 0.54 -5.44 -10.09
N PHE A 364 1.25 -6.40 -10.66
CA PHE A 364 2.47 -6.20 -11.43
C PHE A 364 2.12 -6.29 -12.92
N GLU A 365 2.38 -5.24 -13.69
CA GLU A 365 2.03 -5.22 -15.11
C GLU A 365 3.16 -4.75 -16.02
N ASN A 366 3.15 -5.27 -17.25
CA ASN A 366 3.86 -4.70 -18.38
C ASN A 366 2.86 -4.36 -19.49
N THR A 367 2.79 -3.07 -19.81
CA THR A 367 1.81 -2.49 -20.74
C THR A 367 2.33 -2.35 -22.17
N ALA A 368 3.51 -2.91 -22.49
CA ALA A 368 4.13 -2.77 -23.82
C ALA A 368 3.33 -3.40 -24.98
N GLY A 369 2.35 -4.26 -24.68
CA GLY A 369 1.53 -4.93 -25.69
C GLY A 369 2.22 -6.14 -26.32
N GLN A 370 1.80 -6.52 -27.53
CA GLN A 370 2.32 -7.68 -28.27
C GLN A 370 3.59 -7.32 -29.05
N VAL A 371 4.68 -7.04 -28.34
CA VAL A 371 5.97 -6.55 -28.88
C VAL A 371 7.10 -7.57 -28.80
N GLY A 372 6.75 -8.85 -28.65
CA GLY A 372 7.68 -9.89 -28.22
C GLY A 372 7.77 -9.93 -26.70
N GLN A 373 8.94 -10.30 -26.15
CA GLN A 373 9.13 -10.50 -24.71
C GLN A 373 9.03 -9.17 -23.94
N ALA A 374 8.14 -9.12 -22.94
CA ALA A 374 7.91 -7.95 -22.10
C ALA A 374 7.50 -8.38 -20.69
N VAL A 375 8.46 -8.40 -19.78
CA VAL A 375 8.29 -8.97 -18.43
C VAL A 375 7.55 -8.00 -17.52
N ALA A 376 6.52 -8.47 -16.82
CA ALA A 376 5.84 -7.71 -15.76
C ALA A 376 6.63 -7.82 -14.44
N CYS A 377 6.95 -9.03 -14.03
CA CYS A 377 7.66 -9.29 -12.79
C CYS A 377 8.80 -10.30 -12.99
N PHE A 378 10.00 -9.90 -12.57
CA PHE A 378 11.19 -10.73 -12.53
C PHE A 378 11.48 -11.10 -11.08
N VAL A 379 11.52 -12.41 -10.78
CA VAL A 379 11.70 -12.90 -9.41
C VAL A 379 12.91 -13.83 -9.33
N SER A 380 13.93 -13.38 -8.60
CA SER A 380 15.15 -14.16 -8.32
C SER A 380 15.32 -14.53 -6.85
N GLY A 381 14.64 -13.83 -5.93
CA GLY A 381 14.74 -14.08 -4.50
C GLY A 381 14.22 -15.47 -4.09
N ASP A 382 14.89 -16.10 -3.11
CA ASP A 382 14.44 -17.34 -2.48
C ASP A 382 13.38 -17.06 -1.40
N ARG A 383 12.52 -18.05 -1.15
CA ARG A 383 11.42 -17.96 -0.19
C ARG A 383 10.47 -16.77 -0.43
N THR A 384 10.21 -16.46 -1.70
CA THR A 384 9.30 -15.36 -2.06
C THR A 384 7.85 -15.83 -2.03
N THR A 385 6.95 -14.98 -1.55
CA THR A 385 5.52 -15.27 -1.45
C THR A 385 4.68 -14.15 -2.05
N PHE A 386 3.71 -14.51 -2.88
CA PHE A 386 2.74 -13.60 -3.50
C PHE A 386 1.33 -14.10 -3.21
N LYS A 387 0.50 -13.29 -2.54
CA LYS A 387 -0.89 -13.63 -2.22
C LYS A 387 -1.86 -12.63 -2.84
N ARG A 388 -2.90 -13.10 -3.52
CA ARG A 388 -3.91 -12.21 -4.15
C ARG A 388 -3.27 -11.17 -5.09
N CYS A 389 -2.13 -11.51 -5.70
CA CYS A 389 -1.44 -10.62 -6.63
C CYS A 389 -1.93 -10.87 -8.05
N ARG A 390 -1.76 -9.86 -8.91
CA ARG A 390 -2.07 -9.95 -10.34
C ARG A 390 -0.79 -9.75 -11.15
N PHE A 391 -0.56 -10.59 -12.16
CA PHE A 391 0.57 -10.47 -13.09
C PHE A 391 0.03 -10.32 -14.50
N LEU A 392 0.14 -9.12 -15.06
CA LEU A 392 -0.51 -8.74 -16.32
C LEU A 392 0.53 -8.48 -17.42
N GLY A 393 0.38 -9.13 -18.56
CA GLY A 393 1.31 -8.99 -19.67
C GLY A 393 0.86 -9.73 -20.92
N ASN A 394 1.82 -9.99 -21.82
CA ASN A 394 1.62 -10.78 -23.03
C ASN A 394 2.64 -11.92 -23.07
N GLN A 395 3.67 -11.81 -23.89
CA GLN A 395 4.74 -12.80 -23.93
C GLN A 395 5.73 -12.55 -22.78
N ASP A 396 6.12 -13.61 -22.08
CA ASP A 396 7.09 -13.59 -20.97
C ASP A 396 6.62 -12.77 -19.73
N THR A 397 5.34 -12.81 -19.35
CA THR A 397 4.78 -12.00 -18.24
C THR A 397 5.50 -12.18 -16.90
N LEU A 398 5.61 -13.41 -16.40
CA LEU A 398 6.19 -13.74 -15.09
C LEU A 398 7.47 -14.55 -15.26
N TYR A 399 8.59 -13.94 -14.90
CA TYR A 399 9.91 -14.54 -15.01
C TYR A 399 10.39 -15.05 -13.64
N THR A 400 10.18 -16.33 -13.37
CA THR A 400 10.69 -17.02 -12.17
C THR A 400 12.17 -17.39 -12.37
N TYR A 401 13.00 -16.35 -12.37
CA TYR A 401 14.40 -16.38 -12.80
C TYR A 401 15.31 -17.16 -11.86
N GLY A 402 15.10 -17.08 -10.54
CA GLY A 402 16.07 -17.55 -9.56
C GLY A 402 16.32 -19.06 -9.65
N ARG A 403 17.51 -19.44 -10.11
CA ARG A 403 17.93 -20.83 -10.39
C ARG A 403 17.85 -21.78 -9.19
N TYR A 404 18.03 -21.24 -8.00
CA TYR A 404 17.96 -21.97 -6.73
C TYR A 404 16.90 -21.42 -5.80
N SER A 405 16.00 -20.60 -6.34
CA SER A 405 14.94 -19.96 -5.54
C SER A 405 13.68 -20.80 -5.52
N ARG A 406 12.97 -20.70 -4.40
CA ARG A 406 11.66 -21.26 -4.14
C ARG A 406 10.64 -20.13 -4.05
N GLN A 407 9.52 -20.29 -4.72
CA GLN A 407 8.54 -19.22 -4.90
C GLN A 407 7.12 -19.77 -4.71
N TYR A 408 6.28 -19.03 -3.98
CA TYR A 408 4.90 -19.41 -3.70
C TYR A 408 3.93 -18.34 -4.18
N TYR A 409 2.95 -18.75 -4.98
CA TYR A 409 1.90 -17.90 -5.52
C TYR A 409 0.54 -18.46 -5.09
N GLU A 410 -0.24 -17.69 -4.36
CA GLU A 410 -1.51 -18.15 -3.78
C GLU A 410 -2.65 -17.19 -4.10
N ASP A 411 -3.76 -17.72 -4.61
CA ASP A 411 -4.94 -16.95 -4.99
C ASP A 411 -4.60 -15.80 -5.97
N CYS A 412 -3.59 -15.99 -6.81
CA CYS A 412 -3.10 -15.00 -7.78
C CYS A 412 -3.83 -15.12 -9.12
N TYR A 413 -3.85 -14.02 -9.86
CA TYR A 413 -4.27 -13.99 -11.26
C TYR A 413 -3.05 -13.72 -12.16
N ILE A 414 -2.82 -14.57 -13.16
CA ILE A 414 -1.67 -14.46 -14.07
C ILE A 414 -2.19 -14.54 -15.51
N GLU A 415 -1.89 -13.55 -16.35
CA GLU A 415 -2.29 -13.55 -17.76
C GLU A 415 -1.13 -13.37 -18.73
N GLY A 416 -1.28 -13.92 -19.93
CA GLY A 416 -0.34 -13.71 -21.03
C GLY A 416 -0.65 -14.54 -22.27
N THR A 417 0.33 -14.67 -23.16
CA THR A 417 0.18 -15.33 -24.47
C THR A 417 1.19 -16.46 -24.68
N VAL A 418 2.46 -16.14 -24.83
CA VAL A 418 3.56 -17.09 -25.09
C VAL A 418 4.48 -17.11 -23.88
N ASP A 419 4.73 -18.30 -23.34
CA ASP A 419 5.70 -18.55 -22.26
C ASP A 419 5.49 -17.63 -21.06
N PHE A 420 4.25 -17.30 -20.74
CA PHE A 420 3.98 -16.20 -19.82
C PHE A 420 4.27 -16.53 -18.35
N ILE A 421 4.62 -17.79 -18.05
CA ILE A 421 5.28 -18.22 -16.82
C ILE A 421 6.55 -19.02 -17.20
N PHE A 422 7.74 -18.48 -16.95
CA PHE A 422 8.98 -19.10 -17.42
C PHE A 422 10.18 -18.81 -16.52
N GLY A 423 11.23 -19.61 -16.63
CA GLY A 423 12.41 -19.51 -15.77
C GLY A 423 12.83 -20.81 -15.07
N TRP A 424 13.73 -20.70 -14.10
CA TRP A 424 14.41 -21.82 -13.46
C TRP A 424 13.86 -22.21 -12.09
N SER A 425 13.09 -21.33 -11.44
CA SER A 425 12.75 -21.50 -10.03
C SER A 425 11.88 -22.72 -9.76
N MET A 426 11.94 -23.19 -8.52
CA MET A 426 10.95 -24.10 -7.98
C MET A 426 9.74 -23.27 -7.54
N ALA A 427 8.65 -23.32 -8.29
CA ALA A 427 7.51 -22.44 -8.09
C ALA A 427 6.22 -23.23 -7.91
N VAL A 428 5.50 -22.93 -6.84
CA VAL A 428 4.17 -23.48 -6.57
C VAL A 428 3.12 -22.40 -6.80
N PHE A 429 2.12 -22.72 -7.61
CA PHE A 429 0.94 -21.91 -7.87
C PHE A 429 -0.27 -22.61 -7.27
N ASN A 430 -0.93 -21.98 -6.30
CA ASN A 430 -2.00 -22.59 -5.53
C ASN A 430 -3.27 -21.76 -5.64
N ARG A 431 -4.37 -22.37 -6.11
CA ARG A 431 -5.67 -21.70 -6.34
C ARG A 431 -5.58 -20.45 -7.22
N CYS A 432 -4.64 -20.44 -8.17
CA CYS A 432 -4.46 -19.32 -9.08
C CYS A 432 -5.43 -19.41 -10.27
N ILE A 433 -5.76 -18.25 -10.83
CA ILE A 433 -6.36 -18.15 -12.16
C ILE A 433 -5.22 -17.89 -13.15
N VAL A 434 -5.10 -18.75 -14.15
CA VAL A 434 -4.09 -18.68 -15.20
C VAL A 434 -4.80 -18.45 -16.52
N HIS A 435 -4.66 -17.26 -17.09
CA HIS A 435 -5.51 -16.77 -18.17
C HIS A 435 -4.75 -16.57 -19.49
N SER A 436 -5.14 -17.30 -20.53
CA SER A 436 -4.51 -17.25 -21.85
C SER A 436 -5.23 -16.24 -22.76
N LYS A 437 -4.51 -15.22 -23.20
CA LYS A 437 -5.04 -14.15 -24.07
C LYS A 437 -4.90 -14.44 -25.56
N ARG A 438 -4.17 -15.51 -25.90
CA ARG A 438 -3.91 -15.96 -27.27
C ARG A 438 -3.49 -17.43 -27.26
N ASN A 439 -3.65 -18.07 -28.41
CA ASN A 439 -3.00 -19.35 -28.72
C ASN A 439 -1.49 -19.26 -28.46
N GLY A 440 -0.96 -20.23 -27.72
CA GLY A 440 0.39 -20.12 -27.15
C GLY A 440 0.71 -21.21 -26.14
N TYR A 441 1.48 -20.83 -25.11
CA TYR A 441 2.05 -21.74 -24.12
C TYR A 441 1.95 -21.10 -22.75
N VAL A 442 1.34 -21.82 -21.79
CA VAL A 442 1.22 -21.33 -20.42
C VAL A 442 2.58 -21.23 -19.75
N THR A 443 3.39 -22.30 -19.84
CA THR A 443 4.68 -22.35 -19.16
C THR A 443 5.85 -22.68 -20.09
N ALA A 444 7.02 -22.13 -19.76
CA ALA A 444 8.30 -22.53 -20.36
C ALA A 444 9.40 -22.73 -19.30
N PRO A 445 9.35 -23.84 -18.53
CA PRO A 445 10.33 -24.10 -17.47
C PRO A 445 11.72 -24.36 -18.03
N ALA A 446 12.73 -23.93 -17.28
CA ALA A 446 14.15 -24.18 -17.51
C ALA A 446 14.79 -25.01 -16.39
N THR A 447 13.98 -25.81 -15.70
CA THR A 447 14.41 -26.66 -14.58
C THR A 447 15.69 -27.42 -14.91
N ASP A 448 16.63 -27.39 -13.95
CA ASP A 448 17.92 -28.05 -14.09
C ASP A 448 17.83 -29.57 -13.90
N ARG A 449 18.81 -30.27 -14.47
CA ARG A 449 19.02 -31.70 -14.21
C ARG A 449 19.18 -31.96 -12.71
N GLY A 450 18.44 -32.95 -12.21
CA GLY A 450 18.55 -33.41 -10.82
C GLY A 450 17.72 -32.64 -9.80
N LYS A 451 16.98 -31.59 -10.22
CA LYS A 451 15.99 -30.95 -9.35
C LYS A 451 14.78 -31.87 -9.18
N ALA A 452 14.31 -32.01 -7.93
CA ALA A 452 13.14 -32.83 -7.61
C ALA A 452 11.83 -32.23 -8.14
N TYR A 453 11.74 -30.90 -8.16
CA TYR A 453 10.56 -30.17 -8.61
C TYR A 453 10.96 -28.98 -9.50
N GLY A 454 10.09 -28.64 -10.45
CA GLY A 454 10.08 -27.38 -11.19
C GLY A 454 8.83 -26.58 -10.85
N TYR A 455 7.89 -26.47 -11.80
CA TYR A 455 6.60 -25.84 -11.55
C TYR A 455 5.55 -26.84 -11.10
N VAL A 456 4.76 -26.46 -10.09
CA VAL A 456 3.63 -27.25 -9.61
C VAL A 456 2.42 -26.33 -9.45
N PHE A 457 1.31 -26.72 -10.06
CA PHE A 457 0.03 -26.03 -9.99
C PHE A 457 -0.96 -26.90 -9.19
N PHE A 458 -1.54 -26.33 -8.13
CA PHE A 458 -2.57 -26.95 -7.30
C PHE A 458 -3.86 -26.17 -7.41
N ASP A 459 -4.97 -26.86 -7.68
CA ASP A 459 -6.32 -26.31 -7.61
C ASP A 459 -6.51 -25.03 -8.45
N CYS A 460 -5.71 -24.88 -9.52
CA CYS A 460 -5.73 -23.71 -10.38
C CYS A 460 -6.84 -23.81 -11.43
N ASN A 461 -7.35 -22.65 -11.88
CA ASN A 461 -8.27 -22.56 -12.99
C ASN A 461 -7.56 -21.99 -14.23
N LEU A 462 -7.43 -22.80 -15.28
CA LEU A 462 -6.88 -22.36 -16.55
C LEU A 462 -8.03 -21.89 -17.43
N THR A 463 -8.00 -20.62 -17.78
CA THR A 463 -9.05 -19.91 -18.55
C THR A 463 -8.43 -19.23 -19.76
N ALA A 464 -9.25 -18.76 -20.69
CA ALA A 464 -8.79 -18.03 -21.86
C ALA A 464 -9.84 -17.06 -22.40
N ASP A 465 -9.41 -16.12 -23.24
CA ASP A 465 -10.30 -15.30 -24.07
C ASP A 465 -11.14 -16.18 -25.03
N ASP A 466 -12.29 -15.69 -25.47
CA ASP A 466 -13.31 -16.47 -26.18
C ASP A 466 -12.81 -17.11 -27.50
N ASP A 467 -11.86 -16.48 -28.19
CA ASP A 467 -11.30 -16.91 -29.48
C ASP A 467 -10.02 -17.76 -29.36
N VAL A 468 -9.63 -18.10 -28.14
CA VAL A 468 -8.42 -18.86 -27.84
C VAL A 468 -8.77 -20.34 -27.67
N ASP A 469 -8.20 -21.19 -28.53
CA ASP A 469 -8.53 -22.61 -28.63
C ASP A 469 -7.32 -23.55 -28.76
N LYS A 470 -6.11 -23.00 -28.89
CA LYS A 470 -4.87 -23.75 -29.16
C LYS A 470 -3.76 -23.33 -28.21
N VAL A 471 -3.89 -23.74 -26.96
CA VAL A 471 -2.88 -23.48 -25.91
C VAL A 471 -2.32 -24.79 -25.40
N TYR A 472 -0.99 -24.83 -25.23
CA TYR A 472 -0.29 -25.90 -24.54
C TYR A 472 -0.03 -25.53 -23.08
N LEU A 473 -0.07 -26.52 -22.19
CA LEU A 473 0.28 -26.39 -20.77
C LEU A 473 1.74 -26.01 -20.57
N SER A 474 2.64 -26.61 -21.36
CA SER A 474 4.08 -26.34 -21.26
C SER A 474 4.84 -26.64 -22.54
N ARG A 475 6.02 -26.02 -22.65
CA ARG A 475 7.10 -26.43 -23.56
C ARG A 475 8.49 -26.29 -22.91
N PRO A 476 9.47 -27.13 -23.26
CA PRO A 476 10.75 -27.17 -22.54
C PRO A 476 11.72 -26.09 -23.04
N TRP A 477 11.87 -25.01 -22.27
CA TRP A 477 12.92 -24.02 -22.54
C TRP A 477 14.31 -24.68 -22.39
N ARG A 478 14.47 -25.54 -21.38
CA ARG A 478 15.64 -26.43 -21.18
C ARG A 478 15.24 -27.92 -21.13
N PRO A 479 16.18 -28.86 -21.40
CA PRO A 479 15.85 -30.27 -21.59
C PRO A 479 15.18 -30.97 -20.39
N TYR A 480 15.45 -30.54 -19.17
CA TYR A 480 14.91 -31.15 -17.94
C TYR A 480 13.72 -30.40 -17.37
N ALA A 481 13.04 -29.59 -18.19
CA ALA A 481 11.89 -28.80 -17.78
C ALA A 481 10.84 -29.66 -17.05
N GLN A 482 10.34 -29.14 -15.93
CA GLN A 482 9.28 -29.81 -15.17
C GLN A 482 8.09 -28.89 -14.96
N ALA A 483 6.90 -29.44 -15.20
CA ALA A 483 5.62 -28.79 -14.93
C ALA A 483 4.59 -29.86 -14.56
N VAL A 484 3.91 -29.66 -13.42
CA VAL A 484 2.95 -30.61 -12.87
C VAL A 484 1.65 -29.87 -12.55
N PHE A 485 0.51 -30.38 -13.01
CA PHE A 485 -0.83 -29.81 -12.76
C PHE A 485 -1.67 -30.81 -11.97
N ILE A 486 -2.11 -30.41 -10.77
CA ILE A 486 -2.82 -31.26 -9.80
C ILE A 486 -4.15 -30.59 -9.47
N HIS A 487 -5.25 -31.33 -9.63
CA HIS A 487 -6.63 -30.87 -9.36
C HIS A 487 -6.99 -29.56 -10.08
N CYS A 488 -6.34 -29.27 -11.20
CA CYS A 488 -6.60 -28.05 -11.95
C CYS A 488 -7.85 -28.22 -12.83
N ASN A 489 -8.63 -27.15 -12.95
CA ASN A 489 -9.69 -27.06 -13.95
C ASN A 489 -9.11 -26.53 -15.26
N LEU A 490 -9.06 -27.37 -16.29
CA LEU A 490 -8.50 -27.06 -17.60
C LEU A 490 -9.61 -26.67 -18.56
N GLY A 491 -9.66 -25.39 -18.96
CA GLY A 491 -10.62 -24.92 -19.96
C GLY A 491 -10.42 -25.56 -21.35
N LYS A 492 -11.46 -25.51 -22.19
CA LYS A 492 -11.52 -26.12 -23.53
C LYS A 492 -10.42 -25.67 -24.51
N HIS A 493 -9.74 -24.57 -24.21
CA HIS A 493 -8.67 -24.00 -25.01
C HIS A 493 -7.36 -24.79 -24.92
N ILE A 494 -7.23 -25.66 -23.92
CA ILE A 494 -6.06 -26.53 -23.76
C ILE A 494 -6.16 -27.67 -24.78
N LEU A 495 -5.12 -27.79 -25.61
CA LEU A 495 -5.02 -28.82 -26.64
C LEU A 495 -5.05 -30.23 -26.06
N ALA A 496 -5.58 -31.17 -26.83
CA ALA A 496 -5.68 -32.58 -26.46
C ALA A 496 -4.29 -33.17 -26.13
N GLU A 497 -3.27 -32.82 -26.91
CA GLU A 497 -1.88 -33.24 -26.68
C GLU A 497 -1.30 -32.63 -25.40
N GLY A 498 -1.78 -31.45 -25.00
CA GLY A 498 -1.43 -30.71 -23.78
C GLY A 498 0.00 -30.15 -23.74
N TRP A 499 0.97 -30.85 -24.33
CA TRP A 499 2.40 -30.62 -24.14
C TRP A 499 3.11 -30.48 -25.48
N ASN A 500 4.01 -29.51 -25.59
CA ASN A 500 4.84 -29.31 -26.78
C ASN A 500 6.31 -29.58 -26.46
N ASN A 501 7.04 -30.20 -27.38
CA ASN A 501 8.44 -30.61 -27.18
C ASN A 501 9.47 -29.53 -27.59
N TRP A 502 9.05 -28.31 -27.92
CA TRP A 502 9.90 -27.24 -28.48
C TRP A 502 10.60 -27.64 -29.79
N ASN A 503 10.06 -28.57 -30.57
CA ASN A 503 10.77 -29.19 -31.70
C ASN A 503 12.11 -29.86 -31.28
N LYS A 504 12.24 -30.28 -30.02
CA LYS A 504 13.40 -30.96 -29.45
C LYS A 504 13.02 -32.39 -29.04
N LYS A 505 13.11 -33.33 -29.97
CA LYS A 505 12.77 -34.75 -29.69
C LYS A 505 13.56 -35.36 -28.53
N GLU A 506 14.80 -34.93 -28.31
CA GLU A 506 15.61 -35.39 -27.18
C GLU A 506 15.06 -34.91 -25.82
N ALA A 507 14.34 -33.78 -25.77
CA ALA A 507 13.74 -33.29 -24.53
C ALA A 507 12.61 -34.23 -24.05
N GLU A 508 11.93 -34.93 -24.95
CA GLU A 508 10.88 -35.92 -24.62
C GLU A 508 11.38 -37.01 -23.67
N LYS A 509 12.69 -37.30 -23.67
CA LYS A 509 13.30 -38.30 -22.79
C LYS A 509 13.60 -37.78 -21.38
N THR A 510 13.66 -36.45 -21.21
CA THR A 510 14.23 -35.82 -20.01
C THR A 510 13.27 -34.88 -19.29
N VAL A 511 12.22 -34.37 -19.95
CA VAL A 511 11.20 -33.55 -19.31
C VAL A 511 10.40 -34.35 -18.28
N PHE A 512 9.87 -33.64 -17.28
CA PHE A 512 8.88 -34.19 -16.38
C PHE A 512 7.59 -33.37 -16.48
N TYR A 513 6.69 -33.83 -17.33
CA TYR A 513 5.36 -33.26 -17.49
C TYR A 513 4.33 -34.23 -16.97
N ALA A 514 3.55 -33.80 -15.98
CA ALA A 514 2.60 -34.67 -15.31
C ALA A 514 1.30 -33.98 -14.93
N GLU A 515 0.24 -34.77 -14.85
CA GLU A 515 -1.08 -34.36 -14.38
C GLU A 515 -1.59 -35.32 -13.30
N TYR A 516 -2.42 -34.82 -12.39
CA TYR A 516 -3.15 -35.64 -11.42
C TYR A 516 -4.56 -35.10 -11.23
N GLU A 517 -5.56 -35.92 -11.57
CA GLU A 517 -6.99 -35.65 -11.32
C GLU A 517 -7.44 -34.23 -11.75
N ASN A 518 -6.89 -33.73 -12.86
CA ASN A 518 -7.37 -32.51 -13.49
C ASN A 518 -8.78 -32.73 -14.06
N VAL A 519 -9.60 -31.67 -14.02
CA VAL A 519 -10.98 -31.66 -14.53
C VAL A 519 -11.14 -30.61 -15.62
N GLY A 520 -12.34 -30.49 -16.19
CA GLY A 520 -12.66 -29.50 -17.23
C GLY A 520 -12.53 -30.03 -18.66
N GLU A 521 -13.04 -29.28 -19.63
CA GLU A 521 -13.13 -29.70 -21.04
C GLU A 521 -11.76 -29.93 -21.69
N GLY A 522 -10.70 -29.26 -21.21
CA GLY A 522 -9.32 -29.44 -21.67
C GLY A 522 -8.58 -30.61 -21.01
N ALA A 523 -9.16 -31.26 -20.00
CA ALA A 523 -8.56 -32.41 -19.33
C ALA A 523 -8.77 -33.69 -20.16
N ASN A 524 -7.74 -34.09 -20.90
CA ASN A 524 -7.80 -35.28 -21.77
C ASN A 524 -6.56 -36.16 -21.60
N PRO A 525 -6.43 -36.89 -20.47
CA PRO A 525 -5.23 -37.68 -20.15
C PRO A 525 -4.94 -38.78 -21.18
N LYS A 526 -5.94 -39.24 -21.94
CA LYS A 526 -5.79 -40.30 -22.95
C LYS A 526 -5.17 -39.81 -24.27
N ALA A 527 -5.27 -38.52 -24.56
CA ALA A 527 -4.77 -37.91 -25.80
C ALA A 527 -3.47 -37.11 -25.60
N ARG A 528 -2.95 -37.05 -24.37
CA ARG A 528 -1.72 -36.30 -24.09
C ARG A 528 -0.53 -36.84 -24.88
N ALA A 529 0.44 -35.95 -25.12
CA ALA A 529 1.69 -36.31 -25.72
C ALA A 529 2.34 -37.49 -24.98
N SER A 530 2.90 -38.44 -25.72
CA SER A 530 3.38 -39.74 -25.19
C SER A 530 4.52 -39.65 -24.18
N PHE A 531 5.18 -38.49 -24.08
CA PHE A 531 6.24 -38.21 -23.11
C PHE A 531 5.75 -37.58 -21.80
N SER A 532 4.45 -37.29 -21.69
CA SER A 532 3.82 -36.86 -20.46
C SER A 532 3.39 -38.05 -19.58
N ARG A 533 2.95 -37.75 -18.35
CA ARG A 533 2.65 -38.75 -17.32
C ARG A 533 1.34 -38.43 -16.63
N GLN A 534 0.63 -39.45 -16.18
CA GLN A 534 -0.38 -39.29 -15.14
C GLN A 534 0.24 -39.76 -13.82
N LEU A 535 0.17 -38.95 -12.78
CA LEU A 535 0.64 -39.37 -11.47
C LEU A 535 -0.33 -40.41 -10.89
N GLU A 536 0.18 -41.34 -10.09
CA GLU A 536 -0.65 -42.33 -9.39
C GLU A 536 -1.18 -41.82 -8.05
N ASN A 537 -0.44 -40.91 -7.42
CA ASN A 537 -0.79 -40.25 -6.17
C ASN A 537 0.03 -38.95 -6.02
N ILE A 538 -0.36 -38.13 -5.03
CA ILE A 538 0.29 -36.85 -4.72
C ILE A 538 0.99 -36.86 -3.36
N LYS A 539 1.38 -38.02 -2.83
CA LYS A 539 1.98 -38.11 -1.48
C LYS A 539 3.25 -37.26 -1.33
N ASP A 540 4.01 -37.09 -2.41
CA ASP A 540 5.22 -36.26 -2.45
C ASP A 540 4.97 -34.83 -2.93
N TYR A 541 3.73 -34.53 -3.33
CA TYR A 541 3.30 -33.22 -3.82
C TYR A 541 2.42 -32.54 -2.77
N THR A 542 3.08 -31.94 -1.77
CA THR A 542 2.45 -30.94 -0.89
C THR A 542 3.27 -29.65 -0.94
N VAL A 543 2.63 -28.50 -0.70
CA VAL A 543 3.32 -27.19 -0.71
C VAL A 543 4.54 -27.21 0.20
N GLU A 544 4.37 -27.73 1.42
CA GLU A 544 5.44 -27.89 2.40
C GLU A 544 6.57 -28.78 1.89
N LYS A 545 6.29 -29.99 1.38
CA LYS A 545 7.36 -30.88 0.90
C LYS A 545 8.14 -30.29 -0.26
N ILE A 546 7.43 -29.67 -1.21
CA ILE A 546 8.04 -29.08 -2.40
C ILE A 546 8.97 -27.93 -1.99
N LEU A 547 8.48 -27.03 -1.13
CA LEU A 547 9.18 -25.78 -0.83
C LEU A 547 10.05 -25.84 0.44
N SER A 548 10.00 -26.93 1.22
CA SER A 548 10.76 -27.10 2.47
C SER A 548 12.23 -26.80 2.32
N GLY A 549 12.88 -27.32 1.26
CA GLY A 549 14.34 -27.27 1.15
C GLY A 549 15.03 -27.83 2.40
N ASP A 550 16.27 -27.41 2.62
CA ASP A 550 17.04 -27.83 3.80
C ASP A 550 16.69 -27.00 5.06
N ASP A 551 15.95 -25.91 4.91
CA ASP A 551 15.59 -24.96 5.98
C ASP A 551 14.15 -25.12 6.49
N GLY A 552 13.39 -26.09 5.96
CA GLY A 552 12.01 -26.37 6.37
C GLY A 552 11.02 -25.25 6.02
N TRP A 553 11.29 -24.43 5.00
CA TRP A 553 10.42 -23.32 4.63
C TRP A 553 9.01 -23.79 4.29
N ASN A 554 8.02 -23.20 4.97
CA ASN A 554 6.61 -23.44 4.71
C ASN A 554 5.88 -22.10 4.54
N PRO A 555 5.45 -21.73 3.32
CA PRO A 555 4.78 -20.46 3.06
C PRO A 555 3.28 -20.44 3.39
N THR A 556 2.73 -21.58 3.85
CA THR A 556 1.31 -21.69 4.22
C THR A 556 1.04 -21.30 5.68
N THR A 557 2.09 -21.17 6.50
CA THR A 557 1.96 -20.66 7.86
C THR A 557 1.78 -19.14 7.84
N GLU A 558 1.10 -18.60 8.86
CA GLU A 558 0.99 -17.15 9.01
C GLU A 558 2.38 -16.52 9.09
N ILE A 559 2.58 -15.48 8.30
CA ILE A 559 3.81 -14.70 8.33
C ILE A 559 3.77 -13.87 9.61
N LYS A 560 4.63 -14.23 10.57
CA LYS A 560 4.82 -13.50 11.82
C LYS A 560 5.58 -12.20 11.63
#